data_AF-A0A2V0QPE2-F1
#
_entry.id   AF-A0A2V0QPE2-F1
#
_cell.length_a   1.000
_cell.length_b   1.000
_cell.length_c   1.000
_cell.angle_alpha   90.00
_cell.angle_beta   90.00
_cell.angle_gamma   90.00
#
_symmetry.space_group_name_H-M   'P 1'
#
loop_
_entity.id
_entity.type
_entity.pdbx_description
1 polymer ?
#
loop_
_entity_poly.entity_id
_entity_poly.type
_entity_poly.pdbx_seq_one_letter_code
_entity_poly.pdbx_strand_id
1 'polypeptide(L)'
;MTDLNLFQDLPDQFVDPTAGFNRVQMMFWQALESSHGVPIKELLSDTTYKAVLAMYAEHTGQGQSQSRDKFLALKRAEQEFYRACATEHAGRYRASQQTVDAAVLLVIDAEGNTQPRAALLYAGVPAEEAARIAGKTGARRKVKKALQKHAQHQNAQRMIQTEGKREYMRLAADTLSGSLEGIAVNMKTQARLARLEQSEAEHARRIAELEARLAVMDARHAVDDAGVDPRAEALRLHSDGLGYKAIAGRIGRSQSTVRNWVKAL
;
A
#
# COMPACT_ATOMS: atom_id res chain seq x y z
N MET A 1 -10.97 -66.68 -48.34
CA MET A 1 -11.24 -65.23 -48.28
C MET A 1 -11.76 -64.95 -46.88
N THR A 2 -10.93 -64.37 -46.04
CA THR A 2 -11.26 -64.03 -44.65
C THR A 2 -12.20 -62.84 -44.64
N ASP A 3 -13.41 -63.05 -44.14
CA ASP A 3 -14.36 -62.00 -43.81
C ASP A 3 -13.74 -61.04 -42.79
N LEU A 4 -13.39 -59.84 -43.25
CA LEU A 4 -12.95 -58.70 -42.44
C LEU A 4 -14.11 -57.97 -41.75
N ASN A 5 -15.27 -58.62 -41.60
CA ASN A 5 -16.49 -57.99 -41.09
C ASN A 5 -16.68 -58.12 -39.56
N LEU A 6 -15.73 -58.70 -38.83
CA LEU A 6 -15.84 -58.89 -37.36
C LEU A 6 -15.83 -57.58 -36.54
N PHE A 7 -15.59 -56.43 -37.17
CA PHE A 7 -15.58 -55.11 -36.51
C PHE A 7 -16.91 -54.35 -36.65
N GLN A 8 -17.90 -54.86 -37.38
CA GLN A 8 -19.18 -54.15 -37.59
C GLN A 8 -20.17 -54.31 -36.43
N ASP A 9 -19.99 -55.30 -35.56
CA ASP A 9 -20.89 -55.62 -34.43
C ASP A 9 -20.32 -55.27 -33.05
N LEU A 10 -19.23 -54.49 -32.99
CA LEU A 10 -18.74 -53.95 -31.72
C LEU A 10 -19.64 -52.77 -31.30
N PRO A 11 -20.25 -52.79 -30.11
CA PRO A 11 -20.96 -51.61 -29.61
C PRO A 11 -19.98 -50.43 -29.55
N ASP A 12 -20.42 -49.25 -29.98
CA ASP A 12 -19.59 -48.02 -29.96
C ASP A 12 -19.00 -47.83 -28.56
N GLN A 13 -17.70 -48.12 -28.43
CA GLN A 13 -17.00 -48.07 -27.15
C GLN A 13 -16.79 -46.61 -26.68
N PHE A 14 -17.07 -45.64 -27.55
CA PHE A 14 -16.93 -44.21 -27.32
C PHE A 14 -18.19 -43.50 -27.79
N VAL A 15 -19.18 -43.40 -26.89
CA VAL A 15 -20.37 -42.57 -27.14
C VAL A 15 -19.90 -41.13 -27.31
N ASP A 16 -20.18 -40.52 -28.45
CA ASP A 16 -19.90 -39.10 -28.68
C ASP A 16 -20.68 -38.27 -27.63
N PRO A 17 -19.98 -37.56 -26.71
CA PRO A 17 -20.63 -36.78 -25.66
C PRO A 17 -21.42 -35.58 -26.20
N THR A 18 -21.23 -35.23 -27.48
CA THR A 18 -21.92 -34.14 -28.16
C THR A 18 -23.14 -34.61 -28.97
N ALA A 19 -23.44 -35.91 -28.95
CA ALA A 19 -24.60 -36.47 -29.63
C ALA A 19 -25.91 -35.86 -29.08
N GLY A 20 -26.55 -35.00 -29.88
CA GLY A 20 -27.78 -34.30 -29.51
C GLY A 20 -27.59 -32.84 -29.05
N PHE A 21 -26.37 -32.30 -29.11
CA PHE A 21 -26.14 -30.88 -28.83
C PHE A 21 -26.77 -30.00 -29.90
N ASN A 22 -27.42 -28.92 -29.46
CA ASN A 22 -27.81 -27.85 -30.35
C ASN A 22 -26.59 -27.02 -30.80
N ARG A 23 -26.77 -26.17 -31.81
CA ARG A 23 -25.67 -25.39 -32.42
C ARG A 23 -24.89 -24.53 -31.42
N VAL A 24 -25.57 -23.99 -30.40
CA VAL A 24 -24.95 -23.14 -29.38
C VAL A 24 -24.14 -23.98 -28.38
N GLN A 25 -24.66 -25.13 -27.97
CA GLN A 25 -23.96 -26.08 -27.11
C GLN A 25 -22.70 -26.64 -27.78
N MET A 26 -22.79 -26.94 -29.08
CA MET A 26 -21.64 -27.39 -29.87
C MET A 26 -20.54 -26.31 -29.95
N MET A 27 -20.93 -25.04 -30.13
CA MET A 27 -19.98 -23.92 -30.12
C MET A 27 -19.28 -23.78 -28.76
N PHE A 28 -20.00 -23.93 -27.66
CA PHE A 28 -19.42 -23.91 -26.32
C PHE A 28 -18.50 -25.10 -26.06
N TRP A 29 -18.85 -26.29 -26.54
CA TRP A 29 -18.02 -27.48 -26.44
C TRP A 29 -16.69 -27.29 -27.20
N GLN A 30 -16.74 -26.83 -28.44
CA GLN A 30 -15.55 -26.52 -29.24
C GLN A 30 -14.68 -25.43 -28.61
N ALA A 31 -15.30 -24.42 -27.98
CA ALA A 31 -14.57 -23.40 -27.25
C ALA A 31 -13.83 -23.97 -26.03
N LEU A 32 -14.41 -24.97 -25.36
CA LEU A 32 -13.78 -25.68 -24.24
C LEU A 32 -12.66 -26.62 -24.72
N GLU A 33 -12.85 -27.33 -25.83
CA GLU A 33 -11.79 -28.13 -26.47
C GLU A 33 -10.60 -27.26 -26.88
N SER A 34 -10.87 -26.11 -27.50
CA SER A 34 -9.84 -25.17 -27.95
C SER A 34 -9.09 -24.50 -26.80
N SER A 35 -9.72 -24.38 -25.62
CA SER A 35 -9.13 -23.78 -24.43
C SER A 35 -8.58 -24.81 -23.43
N HIS A 36 -8.52 -26.09 -23.81
CA HIS A 36 -8.06 -27.18 -22.94
C HIS A 36 -8.80 -27.22 -21.59
N GLY A 37 -10.13 -27.02 -21.62
CA GLY A 37 -10.98 -27.06 -20.43
C GLY A 37 -10.90 -25.84 -19.51
N VAL A 38 -10.26 -24.75 -19.92
CA VAL A 38 -10.25 -23.50 -19.14
C VAL A 38 -11.60 -22.77 -19.29
N PRO A 39 -12.35 -22.53 -18.20
CA PRO A 39 -13.66 -21.86 -18.28
C PRO A 39 -13.54 -20.40 -18.74
N ILE A 40 -14.41 -20.00 -19.66
CA ILE A 40 -14.57 -18.62 -20.15
C ILE A 40 -15.41 -17.86 -19.13
N LYS A 41 -14.79 -16.90 -18.42
CA LYS A 41 -15.38 -16.25 -17.25
C LYS A 41 -16.64 -15.46 -17.57
N GLU A 42 -16.68 -14.85 -18.75
CA GLU A 42 -17.78 -14.02 -19.24
C GLU A 42 -19.05 -14.83 -19.49
N LEU A 43 -18.91 -16.13 -19.75
CA LEU A 43 -20.02 -17.05 -20.04
C LEU A 43 -20.49 -17.81 -18.79
N LEU A 44 -19.83 -17.66 -17.64
CA LEU A 44 -20.23 -18.30 -16.37
C LEU A 44 -21.57 -17.78 -15.81
N SER A 45 -22.18 -16.76 -16.40
CA SER A 45 -23.57 -16.37 -16.09
C SER A 45 -24.61 -17.14 -16.91
N ASP A 46 -24.23 -17.73 -18.04
CA ASP A 46 -25.14 -18.45 -18.94
C ASP A 46 -25.39 -19.88 -18.45
N THR A 47 -26.66 -20.23 -18.27
CA THR A 47 -27.10 -21.56 -17.80
C THR A 47 -26.75 -22.67 -18.80
N THR A 48 -26.78 -22.39 -20.10
CA THR A 48 -26.47 -23.34 -21.18
C THR A 48 -24.98 -23.64 -21.18
N TYR A 49 -24.14 -22.61 -21.04
CA TYR A 49 -22.69 -22.76 -20.97
C TYR A 49 -22.26 -23.60 -19.76
N LYS A 50 -22.89 -23.40 -18.59
CA LYS A 50 -22.63 -24.21 -17.38
C LYS A 50 -22.92 -25.69 -17.59
N ALA A 51 -24.01 -26.03 -18.28
CA ALA A 51 -24.38 -27.42 -18.55
C ALA A 51 -23.34 -28.10 -19.46
N VAL A 52 -22.88 -27.40 -20.51
CA VAL A 52 -21.83 -27.89 -21.41
C VAL A 52 -20.49 -28.02 -20.67
N LEU A 53 -20.14 -27.05 -19.83
CA LEU A 53 -18.92 -27.10 -19.00
C LEU A 53 -18.92 -28.27 -18.02
N ALA A 54 -20.07 -28.58 -17.40
CA ALA A 54 -20.21 -29.72 -16.50
C ALA A 54 -20.03 -31.05 -17.25
N MET A 55 -20.69 -31.22 -18.40
CA MET A 55 -20.50 -32.41 -19.26
C MET A 55 -19.06 -32.54 -19.76
N TYR A 56 -18.42 -31.43 -20.14
CA TYR A 56 -17.03 -31.44 -20.59
C TYR A 56 -16.07 -31.87 -19.48
N ALA A 57 -16.28 -31.38 -18.25
CA ALA A 57 -15.48 -31.77 -17.09
C ALA A 57 -15.69 -33.23 -16.70
N GLU A 58 -16.91 -33.76 -16.83
CA GLU A 58 -17.23 -35.17 -16.59
C GLU A 58 -16.56 -36.08 -17.64
N HIS A 59 -16.59 -35.67 -18.92
CA HIS A 59 -16.01 -36.45 -20.02
C HIS A 59 -14.47 -36.43 -20.04
N THR A 60 -13.84 -35.29 -19.73
CA THR A 60 -12.38 -35.13 -19.83
C THR A 60 -11.65 -35.32 -18.50
N GLY A 61 -12.37 -35.34 -17.37
CA GLY A 61 -11.78 -35.32 -16.04
C GLY A 61 -11.02 -34.02 -15.72
N GLN A 62 -10.99 -33.05 -16.63
CA GLN A 62 -10.33 -31.76 -16.46
C GLN A 62 -11.34 -30.73 -15.95
N GLY A 63 -11.01 -30.08 -14.83
CA GLY A 63 -11.77 -28.92 -14.32
C GLY A 63 -12.48 -29.11 -12.98
N GLN A 64 -12.62 -30.33 -12.47
CA GLN A 64 -13.06 -30.58 -11.09
C GLN A 64 -11.99 -31.35 -10.33
N SER A 65 -11.04 -30.60 -9.76
CA SER A 65 -10.15 -31.18 -8.76
C SER A 65 -11.01 -31.55 -7.55
N GLN A 66 -11.22 -32.85 -7.33
CA GLN A 66 -11.98 -33.33 -6.16
C GLN A 66 -11.41 -32.79 -4.85
N SER A 67 -10.10 -32.55 -4.77
CA SER A 67 -9.46 -31.91 -3.61
C SER A 67 -9.82 -30.43 -3.49
N ARG A 68 -9.93 -29.69 -4.60
CA ARG A 68 -10.42 -28.30 -4.63
C ARG A 68 -11.88 -28.22 -4.20
N ASP A 69 -12.75 -29.11 -4.67
CA ASP A 69 -14.18 -29.08 -4.31
C ASP A 69 -14.38 -29.46 -2.84
N LYS A 70 -13.65 -30.45 -2.33
CA LYS A 70 -13.60 -30.76 -0.90
C LYS A 70 -13.07 -29.59 -0.07
N PHE A 71 -12.04 -28.88 -0.55
CA PHE A 71 -11.51 -27.68 0.12
C PHE A 71 -12.52 -26.53 0.13
N LEU A 72 -13.23 -26.28 -0.98
CA LEU A 72 -14.26 -25.26 -1.06
C LEU A 72 -15.48 -25.63 -0.20
N ALA A 73 -15.87 -26.90 -0.15
CA ALA A 73 -16.92 -27.40 0.74
C ALA A 73 -16.52 -27.21 2.22
N LEU A 74 -15.28 -27.54 2.59
CA LEU A 74 -14.74 -27.28 3.92
C LEU A 74 -14.81 -25.78 4.26
N LYS A 75 -14.45 -24.89 3.33
CA LYS A 75 -14.50 -23.45 3.55
C LYS A 75 -15.92 -22.91 3.69
N ARG A 76 -16.89 -23.44 2.94
CA ARG A 76 -18.31 -23.10 3.09
C ARG A 76 -18.85 -23.59 4.44
N ALA A 77 -18.55 -24.82 4.82
CA ALA A 77 -18.94 -25.39 6.10
C ALA A 77 -18.32 -24.63 7.29
N GLU A 78 -17.07 -24.19 7.17
CA GLU A 78 -16.40 -23.33 8.16
C GLU A 78 -17.12 -21.98 8.30
N GLN A 79 -17.53 -21.34 7.21
CA GLN A 79 -18.30 -20.10 7.25
C GLN A 79 -19.70 -20.29 7.84
N GLU A 80 -20.39 -21.37 7.50
CA GLU A 80 -21.69 -21.72 8.07
C GLU A 80 -21.59 -22.00 9.56
N PHE A 81 -20.55 -22.71 10.01
CA PHE A 81 -20.27 -22.92 11.43
C PHE A 81 -20.11 -21.59 12.17
N TYR A 82 -19.33 -20.64 11.63
CA TYR A 82 -19.18 -19.34 12.26
C TYR A 82 -20.47 -18.51 12.24
N ARG A 83 -21.32 -18.63 11.21
CA ARG A 83 -22.66 -18.00 11.19
C ARG A 83 -23.58 -18.62 12.25
N ALA A 84 -23.62 -19.94 12.34
CA ALA A 84 -24.41 -20.67 13.33
C ALA A 84 -23.94 -20.34 14.76
N CYS A 85 -22.62 -20.32 15.01
CA CYS A 85 -22.05 -19.88 16.27
C CYS A 85 -22.36 -18.41 16.57
N ALA A 86 -22.37 -17.52 15.58
CA ALA A 86 -22.75 -16.13 15.76
C ALA A 86 -24.23 -15.98 16.14
N THR A 87 -25.12 -16.77 15.54
CA THR A 87 -26.56 -16.76 15.86
C THR A 87 -26.87 -17.42 17.20
N GLU A 88 -26.23 -18.55 17.53
CA GLU A 88 -26.44 -19.28 18.79
C GLU A 88 -25.79 -18.59 20.00
N HIS A 89 -24.77 -17.78 19.76
CA HIS A 89 -23.99 -17.13 20.80
C HIS A 89 -23.84 -15.63 20.57
N ALA A 90 -24.90 -14.97 20.11
CA ALA A 90 -24.99 -13.52 20.04
C ALA A 90 -24.54 -12.90 21.38
N GLY A 91 -23.54 -12.02 21.34
CA GLY A 91 -22.96 -11.39 22.53
C GLY A 91 -21.86 -12.17 23.26
N ARG A 92 -21.59 -13.45 22.91
CA ARG A 92 -20.46 -14.21 23.50
C ARG A 92 -19.18 -14.18 22.67
N TYR A 93 -19.21 -13.65 21.44
CA TYR A 93 -18.00 -13.52 20.64
C TYR A 93 -16.92 -12.77 21.45
N ARG A 94 -15.72 -13.34 21.51
CA ARG A 94 -14.56 -12.75 22.18
C ARG A 94 -13.44 -12.67 21.15
N ALA A 95 -12.97 -11.45 20.88
CA ALA A 95 -11.81 -11.26 20.02
C ALA A 95 -10.64 -12.08 20.57
N SER A 96 -10.13 -13.00 19.75
CA SER A 96 -8.96 -13.79 20.08
C SER A 96 -7.73 -12.87 20.15
N GLN A 97 -6.61 -13.36 20.74
CA GLN A 97 -5.37 -12.58 20.71
C GLN A 97 -4.90 -12.36 19.26
N GLN A 98 -5.04 -13.36 18.39
CA GLN A 98 -4.65 -13.26 16.97
C GLN A 98 -5.44 -12.18 16.23
N THR A 99 -6.74 -12.07 16.49
CA THR A 99 -7.60 -10.99 15.96
C THR A 99 -7.12 -9.61 16.42
N VAL A 100 -6.77 -9.47 17.70
CA VAL A 100 -6.22 -8.20 18.21
C VAL A 100 -4.86 -7.90 17.59
N ASP A 101 -4.00 -8.90 17.42
CA ASP A 101 -2.70 -8.76 16.77
C ASP A 101 -2.84 -8.25 15.33
N ALA A 102 -3.78 -8.81 14.55
CA ALA A 102 -4.04 -8.39 13.17
C ALA A 102 -4.62 -6.97 13.09
N ALA A 103 -5.54 -6.62 14.00
CA ALA A 103 -6.10 -5.28 14.06
C ALA A 103 -5.05 -4.22 14.41
N VAL A 104 -4.17 -4.52 15.38
CA VAL A 104 -3.06 -3.63 15.75
C VAL A 104 -2.04 -3.50 14.62
N LEU A 105 -1.71 -4.61 13.94
CA LEU A 105 -0.80 -4.59 12.80
C LEU A 105 -1.32 -3.68 11.69
N LEU A 106 -2.60 -3.83 11.31
CA LEU A 106 -3.20 -2.98 10.28
C LEU A 106 -3.14 -1.48 10.64
N VAL A 107 -3.36 -1.13 11.91
CA VAL A 107 -3.25 0.27 12.37
C VAL A 107 -1.80 0.78 12.25
N ILE A 108 -0.81 -0.07 12.54
CA ILE A 108 0.62 0.25 12.39
C ILE A 108 1.00 0.39 10.90
N ASP A 109 0.52 -0.52 10.04
CA ASP A 109 0.80 -0.53 8.60
C ASP A 109 0.22 0.70 7.91
N ALA A 110 -1.01 1.07 8.28
CA ALA A 110 -1.70 2.23 7.74
C ALA A 110 -1.21 3.57 8.33
N GLU A 111 -0.17 3.56 9.17
CA GLU A 111 0.34 4.75 9.90
C GLU A 111 -0.78 5.50 10.62
N GLY A 112 -1.75 4.76 11.17
CA GLY A 112 -2.91 5.33 11.88
C GLY A 112 -4.03 5.86 10.99
N ASN A 113 -3.96 5.71 9.66
CA ASN A 113 -5.06 6.07 8.75
C ASN A 113 -6.15 4.98 8.66
N THR A 114 -6.40 4.27 9.77
CA THR A 114 -7.43 3.23 9.84
C THR A 114 -8.31 3.47 11.05
N GLN A 115 -9.63 3.46 10.82
CA GLN A 115 -10.59 3.54 11.91
C GLN A 115 -10.63 2.24 12.71
N PRO A 116 -10.81 2.28 14.05
CA PRO A 116 -10.83 1.08 14.89
C PRO A 116 -11.83 0.01 14.41
N ARG A 117 -13.02 0.42 13.96
CA ARG A 117 -14.03 -0.51 13.42
C ARG A 117 -13.52 -1.21 12.15
N ALA A 118 -12.91 -0.48 11.23
CA ALA A 118 -12.35 -1.05 10.01
C ALA A 118 -11.22 -2.04 10.33
N ALA A 119 -10.35 -1.72 11.29
CA ALA A 119 -9.30 -2.62 11.75
C ALA A 119 -9.84 -3.94 12.32
N LEU A 120 -10.93 -3.87 13.10
CA LEU A 120 -11.57 -5.06 13.67
C LEU A 120 -12.24 -5.93 12.61
N LEU A 121 -12.94 -5.33 11.64
CA LEU A 121 -13.56 -6.05 10.54
C LEU A 121 -12.50 -6.77 9.68
N TYR A 122 -11.41 -6.08 9.37
CA TYR A 122 -10.28 -6.67 8.63
C TYR A 122 -9.66 -7.85 9.38
N ALA A 123 -9.55 -7.75 10.71
CA ALA A 123 -9.04 -8.82 11.56
C ALA A 123 -9.98 -10.03 11.72
N GLY A 124 -11.16 -10.00 11.07
CA GLY A 124 -12.13 -11.10 11.09
C GLY A 124 -13.16 -11.03 12.22
N VAL A 125 -13.36 -9.85 12.83
CA VAL A 125 -14.49 -9.65 13.75
C VAL A 125 -15.80 -9.57 12.95
N PRO A 126 -16.83 -10.36 13.28
CA PRO A 126 -18.14 -10.26 12.63
C PRO A 126 -18.71 -8.84 12.74
N ALA A 127 -19.33 -8.35 11.67
CA ALA A 127 -19.79 -6.96 11.60
C ALA A 127 -20.83 -6.59 12.67
N GLU A 128 -21.67 -7.54 13.04
CA GLU A 128 -22.70 -7.42 14.09
C GLU A 128 -22.07 -7.32 15.49
N GLU A 129 -20.92 -7.94 15.69
CA GLU A 129 -20.20 -8.01 16.97
C GLU A 129 -19.15 -6.90 17.13
N ALA A 130 -18.73 -6.28 16.03
CA ALA A 130 -17.66 -5.27 16.01
C ALA A 130 -17.96 -4.08 16.93
N ALA A 131 -19.20 -3.58 16.95
CA ALA A 131 -19.59 -2.44 17.79
C ALA A 131 -19.54 -2.79 19.29
N ARG A 132 -20.03 -3.98 19.65
CA ARG A 132 -20.06 -4.45 21.03
C ARG A 132 -18.66 -4.75 21.56
N ILE A 133 -17.81 -5.40 20.76
CA ILE A 133 -16.43 -5.70 21.13
C ILE A 133 -15.58 -4.44 21.22
N ALA A 134 -15.77 -3.49 20.30
CA ALA A 134 -15.07 -2.21 20.31
C ALA A 134 -15.17 -1.53 21.68
N GLY A 135 -16.37 -1.42 22.24
CA GLY A 135 -16.63 -0.77 23.53
C GLY A 135 -16.33 -1.61 24.77
N LYS A 136 -15.94 -2.89 24.62
CA LYS A 136 -15.70 -3.76 25.78
C LYS A 136 -14.37 -3.43 26.47
N THR A 137 -14.44 -3.18 27.78
CA THR A 137 -13.28 -2.94 28.65
C THR A 137 -12.44 -4.20 28.89
N GLY A 138 -11.21 -4.04 29.40
CA GLY A 138 -10.27 -5.13 29.63
C GLY A 138 -9.48 -5.58 28.39
N ALA A 139 -9.53 -4.83 27.28
CA ALA A 139 -8.80 -5.16 26.06
C ALA A 139 -7.32 -4.75 26.13
N ARG A 140 -6.96 -3.83 27.03
CA ARG A 140 -5.63 -3.21 27.13
C ARG A 140 -4.49 -4.22 27.23
N ARG A 141 -4.66 -5.30 28.00
CA ARG A 141 -3.63 -6.34 28.13
C ARG A 141 -3.34 -7.03 26.78
N LYS A 142 -4.37 -7.29 25.98
CA LYS A 142 -4.22 -7.93 24.67
C LYS A 142 -3.57 -6.98 23.66
N VAL A 143 -4.00 -5.71 23.66
CA VAL A 143 -3.40 -4.69 22.79
C VAL A 143 -1.93 -4.46 23.13
N LYS A 144 -1.58 -4.41 24.43
CA LYS A 144 -0.18 -4.29 24.87
C LYS A 144 0.67 -5.46 24.41
N LYS A 145 0.15 -6.70 24.47
CA LYS A 145 0.83 -7.88 23.91
C LYS A 145 1.01 -7.78 22.40
N ALA A 146 -0.01 -7.31 21.68
CA ALA A 146 0.06 -7.12 20.24
C ALA A 146 1.12 -6.07 19.84
N LEU A 147 1.18 -4.93 20.54
CA LEU A 147 2.23 -3.92 20.34
C LEU A 147 3.63 -4.47 20.62
N GLN A 148 3.79 -5.26 21.70
CA GLN A 148 5.08 -5.91 21.98
C GLN A 148 5.49 -6.88 20.86
N LYS A 149 4.54 -7.67 20.34
CA LYS A 149 4.76 -8.58 19.23
C LYS A 149 5.20 -7.85 17.97
N HIS A 150 4.59 -6.69 17.69
CA HIS A 150 4.85 -5.89 16.49
C HIS A 150 5.91 -4.80 16.69
N ALA A 151 6.65 -4.82 17.80
CA ALA A 151 7.67 -3.82 18.09
C ALA A 151 8.82 -3.81 17.06
N GLN A 152 9.04 -4.92 16.36
CA GLN A 152 10.04 -5.04 15.29
C GLN A 152 9.52 -4.62 13.91
N HIS A 153 8.25 -4.25 13.80
CA HIS A 153 7.68 -3.76 12.54
C HIS A 153 8.34 -2.45 12.12
N GLN A 154 8.53 -2.20 10.81
CA GLN A 154 9.27 -1.03 10.33
C GLN A 154 8.70 0.28 10.86
N ASN A 155 7.38 0.48 10.78
CA ASN A 155 6.72 1.69 11.28
C ASN A 155 6.78 1.80 12.82
N ALA A 156 6.73 0.66 13.52
CA ALA A 156 6.88 0.63 14.97
C ALA A 156 8.31 1.01 15.38
N GLN A 157 9.32 0.48 14.69
CA GLN A 157 10.72 0.81 14.89
C GLN A 157 11.01 2.30 14.65
N ARG A 158 10.46 2.88 13.56
CA ARG A 158 10.56 4.33 13.31
C ARG A 158 10.02 5.12 14.50
N MET A 159 8.80 4.82 14.96
CA MET A 159 8.21 5.51 16.12
C MET A 159 9.02 5.30 17.40
N ILE A 160 9.54 4.09 17.65
CA ILE A 160 10.35 3.80 18.84
C ILE A 160 11.68 4.57 18.80
N GLN A 161 12.27 4.76 17.62
CA GLN A 161 13.53 5.49 17.46
C GLN A 161 13.35 7.00 17.62
N THR A 162 12.23 7.56 17.14
CA THR A 162 11.96 9.00 17.24
C THR A 162 11.46 9.42 18.63
N GLU A 163 10.54 8.65 19.23
CA GLU A 163 9.81 9.06 20.46
C GLU A 163 10.10 8.16 21.67
N GLY A 164 10.72 7.01 21.43
CA GLY A 164 11.00 6.03 22.47
C GLY A 164 9.89 4.99 22.66
N LYS A 165 10.31 3.86 23.23
CA LYS A 165 9.45 2.68 23.48
C LYS A 165 8.25 2.98 24.39
N ARG A 166 8.37 3.96 25.28
CA ARG A 166 7.30 4.33 26.22
C ARG A 166 6.09 4.88 25.48
N GLU A 167 6.29 5.82 24.57
CA GLU A 167 5.20 6.45 23.83
C GLU A 167 4.58 5.50 22.80
N TYR A 168 5.38 4.64 22.15
CA TYR A 168 4.86 3.57 21.30
C TYR A 168 3.90 2.62 22.06
N MET A 169 4.20 2.32 23.32
CA MET A 169 3.39 1.42 24.15
C MET A 169 2.21 2.11 24.84
N ARG A 170 2.00 3.42 24.61
CA ARG A 170 0.96 4.21 25.26
C ARG A 170 -0.42 3.88 24.67
N LEU A 171 -1.42 3.75 25.54
CA LEU A 171 -2.80 3.43 25.19
C LEU A 171 -3.73 4.45 25.83
N ALA A 172 -4.77 4.88 25.10
CA ALA A 172 -5.71 5.91 25.55
C ALA A 172 -6.77 5.36 26.52
N ALA A 173 -7.66 4.48 26.04
CA ALA A 173 -8.74 3.89 26.84
C ALA A 173 -8.60 2.37 26.99
N ASP A 174 -9.21 1.80 28.04
CA ASP A 174 -9.19 0.35 28.33
C ASP A 174 -10.11 -0.49 27.42
N THR A 175 -10.82 0.17 26.50
CA THR A 175 -11.63 -0.44 25.45
C THR A 175 -10.79 -0.80 24.23
N LEU A 176 -11.20 -1.81 23.45
CA LEU A 176 -10.47 -2.19 22.24
C LEU A 176 -10.46 -1.07 21.19
N SER A 177 -11.59 -0.39 20.95
CA SER A 177 -11.64 0.73 20.01
C SER A 177 -10.78 1.90 20.47
N GLY A 178 -10.93 2.34 21.71
CA GLY A 178 -10.16 3.47 22.22
C GLY A 178 -8.65 3.19 22.33
N SER A 179 -8.25 1.94 22.56
CA SER A 179 -6.84 1.54 22.46
C SER A 179 -6.33 1.59 21.02
N LEU A 180 -7.08 1.06 20.04
CA LEU A 180 -6.72 1.13 18.61
C LEU A 180 -6.71 2.56 18.09
N GLU A 181 -7.65 3.40 18.54
CA GLU A 181 -7.72 4.82 18.20
C GLU A 181 -6.54 5.59 18.80
N GLY A 182 -6.17 5.31 20.05
CA GLY A 182 -4.98 5.89 20.66
C GLY A 182 -3.70 5.56 19.87
N ILE A 183 -3.55 4.31 19.42
CA ILE A 183 -2.43 3.91 18.54
C ILE A 183 -2.50 4.66 17.21
N ALA A 184 -3.69 4.72 16.59
CA ALA A 184 -3.88 5.38 15.31
C ALA A 184 -3.56 6.88 15.37
N VAL A 185 -4.05 7.59 16.39
CA VAL A 185 -3.76 9.01 16.61
C VAL A 185 -2.28 9.24 16.87
N ASN A 186 -1.63 8.39 17.66
CA ASN A 186 -0.19 8.48 17.89
C ASN A 186 0.58 8.31 16.57
N MET A 187 0.32 7.24 15.81
CA MET A 187 0.99 6.99 14.53
C MET A 187 0.78 8.14 13.53
N LYS A 188 -0.46 8.63 13.42
CA LYS A 188 -0.81 9.72 12.50
C LYS A 188 -0.16 11.04 12.89
N THR A 189 -0.13 11.37 14.18
CA THR A 189 0.54 12.57 14.69
C THR A 189 2.03 12.51 14.35
N GLN A 190 2.65 11.35 14.55
CA GLN A 190 4.08 11.17 14.28
C GLN A 190 4.42 11.24 12.79
N ALA A 191 3.61 10.59 11.93
CA ALA A 191 3.77 10.72 10.49
C ALA A 191 3.60 12.18 10.02
N ARG A 192 2.72 12.96 10.67
CA ARG A 192 2.54 14.38 10.37
C ARG A 192 3.73 15.22 10.86
N LEU A 193 4.24 14.97 12.06
CA LEU A 193 5.41 15.69 12.60
C LEU A 193 6.64 15.48 11.72
N ALA A 194 6.93 14.24 11.32
CA ALA A 194 8.05 13.94 10.42
C ALA A 194 7.95 14.69 9.08
N ARG A 195 6.73 14.83 8.51
CA ARG A 195 6.50 15.61 7.28
C ARG A 195 6.74 17.10 7.50
N LEU A 196 6.33 17.63 8.66
CA LEU A 196 6.54 19.04 9.01
C LEU A 196 8.03 19.34 9.20
N GLU A 197 8.76 18.51 9.94
CA GLU A 197 10.21 18.63 10.14
C GLU A 197 10.96 18.59 8.80
N GLN A 198 10.58 17.70 7.89
CA GLN A 198 11.16 17.66 6.56
C GLN A 198 10.88 18.95 5.77
N SER A 199 9.62 19.44 5.81
CA SER A 199 9.26 20.69 5.13
C SER A 199 10.00 21.89 5.69
N GLU A 200 10.21 21.94 7.01
CA GLU A 200 10.97 23.00 7.68
C GLU A 200 12.43 22.98 7.24
N ALA A 201 13.06 21.81 7.18
CA ALA A 201 14.43 21.67 6.68
C ALA A 201 14.56 22.12 5.21
N GLU A 202 13.57 21.81 4.36
CA GLU A 202 13.54 22.29 2.98
C GLU A 202 13.33 23.80 2.89
N HIS A 203 12.45 24.37 3.71
CA HIS A 203 12.23 25.81 3.78
C HIS A 203 13.48 26.55 4.27
N ALA A 204 14.16 26.05 5.30
CA ALA A 204 15.42 26.61 5.79
C ALA A 204 16.50 26.65 4.70
N ARG A 205 16.61 25.60 3.88
CA ARG A 205 17.53 25.58 2.73
C ARG A 205 17.18 26.63 1.67
N ARG A 206 15.89 26.77 1.34
CA ARG A 206 15.43 27.79 0.38
C ARG A 206 15.66 29.20 0.89
N ILE A 207 15.42 29.46 2.18
CA ILE A 207 15.68 30.75 2.81
C ILE A 207 17.17 31.06 2.73
N ALA A 208 18.05 30.13 3.12
CA ALA A 208 19.49 30.34 3.04
C ALA A 208 19.97 30.63 1.60
N GLU A 209 19.39 29.95 0.60
CA GLU A 209 19.70 30.22 -0.80
C GLU A 209 19.22 31.61 -1.24
N LEU A 210 18.00 32.01 -0.85
CA LEU A 210 17.46 33.33 -1.16
C LEU A 210 18.25 34.45 -0.49
N GLU A 211 18.60 34.30 0.78
CA GLU A 211 19.46 35.24 1.51
C GLU A 211 20.83 35.38 0.84
N ALA A 212 21.43 34.29 0.38
CA ALA A 212 22.69 34.33 -0.36
C ALA A 212 22.55 35.08 -1.70
N ARG A 213 21.45 34.88 -2.43
CA ARG A 213 21.17 35.61 -3.68
C ARG A 213 20.92 37.10 -3.42
N LEU A 214 20.19 37.42 -2.36
CA LEU A 214 19.86 38.78 -1.98
C LEU A 214 21.12 39.55 -1.55
N ALA A 215 22.00 38.94 -0.77
CA ALA A 215 23.30 39.52 -0.42
C ALA A 215 24.17 39.83 -1.66
N VAL A 216 24.14 38.97 -2.69
CA VAL A 216 24.84 39.23 -3.97
C VAL A 216 24.19 40.39 -4.74
N MET A 217 22.86 40.51 -4.67
CA MET A 217 22.11 41.57 -5.33
C MET A 217 22.33 42.93 -4.64
N ASP A 218 22.24 42.99 -3.31
CA ASP A 218 22.49 44.19 -2.51
C ASP A 218 23.93 44.70 -2.71
N ALA A 219 24.91 43.80 -2.79
CA ALA A 219 26.29 44.18 -3.10
C ALA A 219 26.44 44.85 -4.49
N ARG A 220 25.59 44.50 -5.47
CA ARG A 220 25.57 45.16 -6.78
C ARG A 220 24.88 46.51 -6.71
N HIS A 221 23.70 46.57 -6.09
CA HIS A 221 22.94 47.81 -5.96
C HIS A 221 23.65 48.85 -5.11
N ALA A 222 24.36 48.47 -4.05
CA ALA A 222 25.13 49.40 -3.23
C ALA A 222 26.22 50.16 -4.02
N VAL A 223 26.79 49.56 -5.07
CA VAL A 223 27.75 50.24 -5.95
C VAL A 223 27.03 51.14 -6.95
N ASP A 224 25.94 50.64 -7.54
CA ASP A 224 25.15 51.37 -8.54
C ASP A 224 24.47 52.61 -7.91
N ASP A 225 23.94 52.49 -6.68
CA ASP A 225 23.27 53.57 -5.92
C ASP A 225 24.25 54.61 -5.35
N ALA A 226 25.53 54.25 -5.17
CA ALA A 226 26.58 55.18 -4.79
C ALA A 226 27.01 56.10 -5.95
N GLY A 227 26.48 55.89 -7.16
CA GLY A 227 26.82 56.67 -8.36
C GLY A 227 28.28 56.50 -8.81
N VAL A 228 28.97 55.48 -8.32
CA VAL A 228 30.38 55.20 -8.62
C VAL A 228 30.45 54.26 -9.81
N ASP A 229 31.19 54.62 -10.87
CA ASP A 229 31.44 53.71 -11.99
C ASP A 229 32.13 52.43 -11.47
N PRO A 230 31.48 51.25 -11.57
CA PRO A 230 32.03 49.98 -11.08
C PRO A 230 33.40 49.64 -11.67
N ARG A 231 33.69 50.12 -12.89
CA ARG A 231 34.99 49.92 -13.54
C ARG A 231 36.07 50.76 -12.86
N ALA A 232 35.79 52.02 -12.56
CA ALA A 232 36.72 52.91 -11.88
C ALA A 232 37.04 52.42 -10.45
N GLU A 233 36.04 51.97 -9.70
CA GLU A 233 36.24 51.43 -8.35
C GLU A 233 37.02 50.11 -8.35
N ALA A 234 36.80 49.24 -9.37
CA ALA A 234 37.58 48.02 -9.54
C ALA A 234 39.08 48.31 -9.76
N LEU A 235 39.40 49.36 -10.51
CA LEU A 235 40.77 49.79 -10.76
C LEU A 235 41.42 50.37 -9.50
N ARG A 236 40.69 51.23 -8.78
CA ARG A 236 41.14 51.82 -7.51
C ARG A 236 41.44 50.74 -6.46
N LEU A 237 40.53 49.80 -6.27
CA LEU A 237 40.74 48.70 -5.32
C LEU A 237 41.90 47.78 -5.72
N HIS A 238 42.17 47.62 -7.03
CA HIS A 238 43.32 46.87 -7.49
C HIS A 238 44.64 47.60 -7.25
N SER A 239 44.68 48.92 -7.48
CA SER A 239 45.85 49.74 -7.13
C SER A 239 46.11 49.77 -5.63
N ASP A 240 45.07 49.65 -4.81
CA ASP A 240 45.17 49.50 -3.35
C ASP A 240 45.65 48.10 -2.91
N GLY A 241 45.93 47.20 -3.87
CA GLY A 241 46.52 45.88 -3.62
C GLY A 241 45.51 44.75 -3.38
N LEU A 242 44.22 44.97 -3.57
CA LEU A 242 43.24 43.88 -3.42
C LEU A 242 43.34 42.89 -4.60
N GLY A 243 43.24 41.60 -4.27
CA GLY A 243 43.17 40.53 -5.26
C GLY A 243 41.83 40.48 -5.99
N TYR A 244 41.83 40.02 -7.25
CA TYR A 244 40.63 39.99 -8.12
C TYR A 244 39.39 39.34 -7.50
N LYS A 245 39.57 38.31 -6.66
CA LYS A 245 38.46 37.63 -5.97
C LYS A 245 37.80 38.52 -4.91
N ALA A 246 38.60 39.30 -4.18
CA ALA A 246 38.10 40.22 -3.15
C ALA A 246 37.36 41.40 -3.79
N ILE A 247 37.90 41.94 -4.90
CA ILE A 247 37.25 43.01 -5.67
C ILE A 247 35.92 42.53 -6.26
N ALA A 248 35.89 41.33 -6.85
CA ALA A 248 34.68 40.71 -7.39
C ALA A 248 33.57 40.58 -6.34
N GLY A 249 33.91 40.13 -5.12
CA GLY A 249 32.96 40.05 -4.00
C GLY A 249 32.46 41.42 -3.53
N ARG A 250 33.33 42.44 -3.53
CA ARG A 250 33.00 43.79 -3.04
C ARG A 250 32.14 44.60 -4.01
N ILE A 251 32.32 44.43 -5.32
CA ILE A 251 31.58 45.15 -6.37
C ILE A 251 30.39 44.32 -6.89
N GLY A 252 30.30 43.04 -6.53
CA GLY A 252 29.25 42.14 -7.00
C GLY A 252 29.37 41.74 -8.47
N ARG A 253 30.57 41.85 -9.08
CA ARG A 253 30.84 41.48 -10.48
C ARG A 253 31.69 40.21 -10.55
N SER A 254 31.65 39.51 -11.69
CA SER A 254 32.42 38.27 -11.84
C SER A 254 33.93 38.54 -11.84
N GLN A 255 34.73 37.59 -11.33
CA GLN A 255 36.20 37.74 -11.31
C GLN A 255 36.79 37.94 -12.71
N SER A 256 36.22 37.30 -13.74
CA SER A 256 36.64 37.49 -15.13
C SER A 256 36.32 38.89 -15.64
N THR A 257 35.16 39.44 -15.30
CA THR A 257 34.78 40.83 -15.61
C THR A 257 35.77 41.83 -14.98
N VAL A 258 36.06 41.68 -13.68
CA VAL A 258 37.03 42.54 -12.98
C VAL A 258 38.42 42.42 -13.60
N ARG A 259 38.87 41.20 -13.89
CA ARG A 259 40.18 40.96 -14.55
C ARG A 259 40.24 41.64 -15.92
N ASN A 260 39.20 41.57 -16.72
CA ASN A 260 39.16 42.20 -18.04
C ASN A 260 39.21 43.73 -17.93
N TRP A 261 38.54 44.32 -16.94
CA TRP A 261 38.61 45.76 -16.69
C TRP A 261 39.99 46.24 -16.28
N VAL A 262 40.65 45.50 -15.39
CA VAL A 262 42.03 45.79 -14.94
C VAL A 262 43.04 45.61 -16.07
N LYS A 263 42.86 44.60 -16.93
CA LYS A 263 43.77 44.33 -18.06
C LYS A 263 43.55 45.23 -19.27
N ALA A 264 42.40 45.86 -19.40
CA ALA A 264 42.06 46.76 -20.51
C ALA A 264 42.52 48.22 -20.24
N LEU A 265 43.53 48.37 -19.37
CA LEU A 265 44.20 49.60 -18.99
C LEU A 265 45.65 49.52 -19.50
#